data_AF-A0A1Z1WKQ4-F1
#
_entry.id   AF-A0A1Z1WKQ4-F1
#
_cell.length_a   1.000
_cell.length_b   1.000
_cell.length_c   1.000
_cell.angle_alpha   90.00
_cell.angle_beta   90.00
_cell.angle_gamma   90.00
#
_symmetry.space_group_name_H-M   'P 1'
#
loop_
_entity.id
_entity.type
_entity.pdbx_description
1 polymer ?
#
loop_
_entity_poly.entity_id
_entity_poly.type
_entity_poly.pdbx_seq_one_letter_code
_entity_poly.pdbx_strand_id
1 'polypeptide(L)'
;MDLTPYVDALRHELTEVTGQGTDESRALADRLVPPLQSATRLTLLAALTAATEEINQKLEADTVDVQLRGRDLEFLVAPTPAKVAPDDATGLGGVATEGDITPSSEPLPPAPEGECNAVSRVTFRLPPHLKSRVEGAAGRNRLSVNAWLLRAVAAAVEQDESLRAREHGKRVNLRFTGWVR
;
A
#
# COMPACT_ATOMS: atom_id res chain seq x y z
N MET A 1 17.18 -5.23 8.20
CA MET A 1 17.81 -6.50 8.59
C MET A 1 18.44 -7.11 7.36
N ASP A 2 19.77 -7.09 7.33
CA ASP A 2 20.53 -7.75 6.27
C ASP A 2 20.59 -9.27 6.56
N LEU A 3 20.24 -10.08 5.56
CA LEU A 3 20.32 -11.54 5.63
C LEU A 3 21.69 -12.11 5.27
N THR A 4 22.55 -11.30 4.65
CA THR A 4 23.90 -11.70 4.21
C THR A 4 24.74 -12.34 5.32
N PRO A 5 24.86 -11.76 6.53
CA PRO A 5 25.69 -12.36 7.59
C PRO A 5 25.19 -13.74 8.04
N TYR A 6 23.87 -13.97 8.03
CA TYR A 6 23.30 -15.27 8.41
C TYR A 6 23.56 -16.35 7.35
N VAL A 7 23.44 -15.98 6.07
CA VAL A 7 23.74 -16.88 4.96
C VAL A 7 25.24 -17.17 4.87
N ASP A 8 26.09 -16.17 5.13
CA ASP A 8 27.54 -16.34 5.15
C ASP A 8 28.02 -17.21 6.32
N ALA A 9 27.41 -17.06 7.51
CA ALA A 9 27.70 -17.92 8.64
C ALA A 9 27.38 -19.40 8.31
N LEU A 10 26.20 -19.67 7.76
CA LEU A 10 25.81 -21.03 7.35
C LEU A 10 26.77 -21.59 6.29
N ARG A 11 27.18 -20.78 5.31
CA ARG A 11 28.18 -21.17 4.31
C ARG A 11 29.50 -21.53 4.97
N HIS A 12 29.97 -20.72 5.91
CA HIS A 12 31.24 -20.93 6.58
C HIS A 12 31.22 -22.25 7.34
N GLU A 13 30.19 -22.50 8.14
CA GLU A 13 30.02 -23.76 8.87
C GLU A 13 29.98 -24.97 7.93
N LEU A 14 29.23 -24.91 6.83
CA LEU A 14 29.19 -26.00 5.84
C LEU A 14 30.56 -26.28 5.22
N THR A 15 31.34 -25.22 4.98
CA THR A 15 32.70 -25.34 4.43
C THR A 15 33.68 -25.93 5.45
N GLU A 16 33.57 -25.54 6.71
CA GLU A 16 34.40 -26.08 7.80
C GLU A 16 34.12 -27.58 8.03
N VAL A 17 32.86 -27.99 8.04
CA VAL A 17 32.46 -29.39 8.24
C VAL A 17 32.92 -30.26 7.07
N THR A 18 32.72 -29.79 5.84
CA THR A 18 33.12 -30.55 4.64
C THR A 18 34.64 -30.55 4.43
N GLY A 19 35.34 -29.52 4.92
CA GLY A 19 36.79 -29.43 4.93
C GLY A 19 37.48 -30.49 5.79
N GLN A 20 36.81 -31.01 6.81
CA GLN A 20 37.29 -32.14 7.64
C GLN A 20 36.97 -33.52 7.06
N GLY A 21 36.15 -33.56 6.00
CA GLY A 21 35.73 -34.77 5.32
C GLY A 21 36.69 -35.28 4.24
N THR A 22 36.19 -36.18 3.41
CA THR A 22 36.92 -36.73 2.25
C THR A 22 37.02 -35.70 1.11
N ASP A 23 37.95 -35.91 0.17
CA ASP A 23 38.09 -35.03 -1.00
C ASP A 23 36.83 -34.98 -1.87
N GLU A 24 36.06 -36.07 -1.92
CA GLU A 24 34.77 -36.12 -2.61
C GLU A 24 33.72 -35.23 -1.92
N SER A 25 33.73 -35.17 -0.58
CA SER A 25 32.84 -34.31 0.21
C SER A 25 33.15 -32.84 -0.01
N ARG A 26 34.44 -32.48 -0.08
CA ARG A 26 34.89 -31.11 -0.40
C ARG A 26 34.50 -30.72 -1.82
N ALA A 27 34.71 -31.60 -2.80
CA ALA A 27 34.34 -31.36 -4.19
C ALA A 27 32.82 -31.20 -4.40
N LEU A 28 32.01 -31.89 -3.60
CA LEU A 28 30.55 -31.75 -3.61
C LEU A 28 30.10 -30.44 -2.95
N ALA A 29 30.73 -30.06 -1.84
CA ALA A 29 30.48 -28.78 -1.17
C ALA A 29 30.76 -27.58 -2.09
N ASP A 30 31.92 -27.59 -2.78
CA ASP A 30 32.30 -26.51 -3.70
C ASP A 30 31.28 -26.30 -4.84
N ARG A 31 30.57 -27.36 -5.25
CA ARG A 31 29.52 -27.30 -6.28
C ARG A 31 28.17 -26.88 -5.74
N LEU A 32 27.81 -27.31 -4.52
CA LEU A 32 26.47 -27.11 -3.96
C LEU A 32 26.34 -25.83 -3.13
N VAL A 33 27.38 -25.42 -2.41
CA VAL A 33 27.33 -24.27 -1.51
C VAL A 33 26.98 -22.97 -2.25
N PRO A 34 27.58 -22.63 -3.42
CA PRO A 34 27.22 -21.41 -4.14
C PRO A 34 25.74 -21.33 -4.57
N PRO A 35 25.12 -22.33 -5.23
CA PRO A 35 23.70 -22.26 -5.57
C PRO A 35 22.77 -22.32 -4.34
N LEU A 36 23.22 -22.92 -3.23
CA LEU A 36 22.42 -23.04 -2.02
C LEU A 36 22.17 -21.70 -1.32
N GLN A 37 23.05 -20.71 -1.49
CA GLN A 37 22.89 -19.37 -0.90
C GLN A 37 21.57 -18.70 -1.29
N SER A 38 21.23 -18.73 -2.57
CA SER A 38 19.98 -18.13 -3.09
C SER A 38 18.75 -18.85 -2.56
N ALA A 39 18.82 -20.19 -2.48
CA ALA A 39 17.73 -21.01 -1.95
C ALA A 39 17.50 -20.73 -0.46
N THR A 40 18.56 -20.75 0.36
CA THR A 40 18.47 -20.44 1.80
C THR A 40 17.90 -19.06 2.04
N ARG A 41 18.34 -18.05 1.29
CA ARG A 41 17.83 -16.69 1.44
C ARG A 41 16.33 -16.60 1.15
N LEU A 42 15.87 -17.26 0.09
CA LEU A 42 14.46 -17.30 -0.27
C LEU A 42 13.64 -18.02 0.81
N THR A 43 14.14 -19.14 1.35
CA THR A 43 13.49 -19.88 2.43
C THR A 43 13.39 -19.06 3.70
N LEU A 44 14.45 -18.33 4.09
CA LEU A 44 14.42 -17.43 5.24
C LEU A 44 13.39 -16.32 5.07
N LEU A 45 13.32 -15.72 3.88
CA LEU A 45 12.32 -14.70 3.58
C LEU A 45 10.89 -15.25 3.70
N ALA A 46 10.62 -16.43 3.13
CA ALA A 46 9.32 -17.08 3.25
C ALA A 46 8.95 -17.41 4.71
N ALA A 47 9.92 -17.91 5.50
CA ALA A 47 9.73 -18.20 6.91
C ALA A 47 9.42 -16.94 7.74
N LEU A 48 10.12 -15.83 7.49
CA LEU A 48 9.87 -14.56 8.18
C LEU A 48 8.50 -13.98 7.82
N THR A 49 8.06 -14.08 6.56
CA THR A 49 6.72 -13.66 6.15
C THR A 49 5.64 -14.47 6.87
N ALA A 50 5.78 -15.80 6.92
CA ALA A 50 4.82 -16.66 7.62
C ALA A 50 4.80 -16.40 9.14
N ALA A 51 5.98 -16.20 9.76
CA ALA A 51 6.07 -15.84 11.17
C ALA A 51 5.38 -14.50 11.47
N THR A 52 5.49 -13.53 10.55
CA THR A 52 4.84 -12.23 10.69
C THR A 52 3.32 -12.35 10.65
N GLU A 53 2.78 -13.22 9.79
CA GLU A 53 1.34 -13.50 9.75
C GLU A 53 0.85 -14.13 11.06
N GLU A 54 1.59 -15.09 11.62
CA GLU A 54 1.27 -15.69 12.92
C GLU A 54 1.31 -14.66 14.07
N ILE A 55 2.30 -13.76 14.03
CA ILE A 55 2.43 -12.66 14.98
C ILE A 55 1.21 -11.72 14.87
N ASN A 56 0.84 -11.31 13.65
CA ASN A 56 -0.31 -10.43 13.41
C ASN A 56 -1.64 -11.02 13.88
N GLN A 57 -1.81 -12.34 13.83
CA GLN A 57 -3.01 -13.01 14.37
C GLN A 57 -3.12 -12.88 15.90
N LYS A 58 -1.99 -12.70 16.59
CA LYS A 58 -1.90 -12.60 18.06
C LYS A 58 -1.82 -11.15 18.55
N LEU A 59 -1.56 -10.18 17.67
CA LEU A 59 -1.59 -8.77 18.01
C LEU A 59 -2.99 -8.16 17.80
N GLU A 60 -3.48 -7.45 18.82
CA GLU A 60 -4.81 -6.82 18.78
C GLU A 60 -4.77 -5.35 18.32
N ALA A 61 -3.72 -4.62 18.68
CA ALA A 61 -3.64 -3.17 18.50
C ALA A 61 -2.67 -2.73 17.40
N ASP A 62 -1.63 -3.52 17.13
CA ASP A 62 -0.57 -3.19 16.17
C ASP A 62 -0.46 -4.30 15.11
N THR A 63 -0.14 -3.93 13.88
CA THR A 63 0.18 -4.84 12.78
C THR A 63 1.67 -4.73 12.48
N VAL A 64 2.34 -5.87 12.34
CA VAL A 64 3.73 -5.97 11.92
C VAL A 64 3.76 -6.36 10.44
N ASP A 65 4.43 -5.59 9.61
CA ASP A 65 4.68 -5.92 8.20
C ASP A 65 6.17 -6.11 7.95
N VAL A 66 6.51 -6.99 7.01
CA VAL A 66 7.88 -7.17 6.51
C VAL A 66 8.01 -6.59 5.12
N GLN A 67 8.89 -5.61 4.94
CA GLN A 67 9.18 -4.99 3.67
C GLN A 67 10.60 -5.32 3.21
N LEU A 68 10.76 -5.59 1.92
CA LEU A 68 12.07 -5.77 1.31
C LEU A 68 12.49 -4.47 0.62
N ARG A 69 13.56 -3.84 1.11
CA ARG A 69 14.22 -2.70 0.46
C ARG A 69 15.55 -3.14 -0.11
N GLY A 70 15.55 -3.39 -1.42
CA GLY A 70 16.72 -3.92 -2.11
C GLY A 70 17.10 -5.31 -1.58
N ARG A 71 18.10 -5.36 -0.70
CA ARG A 71 18.58 -6.61 -0.07
C ARG A 71 18.22 -6.72 1.41
N ASP A 72 17.72 -5.65 2.01
CA ASP A 72 17.46 -5.55 3.44
C ASP A 72 15.98 -5.73 3.75
N LEU A 73 15.68 -6.45 4.82
CA LEU A 73 14.33 -6.63 5.35
C LEU A 73 14.03 -5.62 6.45
N GLU A 74 12.96 -4.86 6.33
CA GLU A 74 12.51 -3.89 7.33
C GLU A 74 11.21 -4.40 7.97
N PHE A 75 11.14 -4.38 9.30
CA PHE A 75 9.91 -4.66 10.03
C PHE A 75 9.24 -3.33 10.34
N LEU A 76 8.05 -3.11 9.79
CA LEU A 76 7.25 -1.92 10.05
C LEU A 76 6.13 -2.30 11.02
N VAL A 77 6.05 -1.59 12.14
CA VAL A 77 4.94 -1.74 13.09
C VAL A 77 4.01 -0.56 12.88
N ALA A 78 2.78 -0.84 12.47
CA ALA A 78 1.74 0.17 12.27
C ALA A 78 0.57 -0.10 13.21
N PRO A 79 -0.04 0.93 13.83
CA PRO A 79 -1.25 0.73 14.61
C PRO A 79 -2.35 0.18 13.71
N THR A 80 -2.97 -0.91 14.14
CA THR A 80 -4.15 -1.48 13.50
C THR A 80 -5.24 -0.41 13.54
N PRO A 81 -5.74 0.09 12.39
CA PRO A 81 -6.78 1.08 12.38
C PRO A 81 -7.98 0.50 13.12
N ALA A 82 -8.38 1.14 14.21
CA ALA A 82 -9.50 0.70 15.05
C ALA A 82 -10.66 0.30 14.14
N LYS A 83 -11.04 -0.98 14.21
CA LYS A 83 -12.20 -1.51 13.52
C LYS A 83 -13.40 -0.73 14.04
N VAL A 84 -13.82 0.31 13.30
CA VAL A 84 -15.12 0.95 13.52
C VAL A 84 -16.13 -0.18 13.35
N ALA A 85 -16.70 -0.61 14.48
CA ALA A 85 -17.68 -1.69 14.51
C ALA A 85 -18.80 -1.33 13.51
N PRO A 86 -19.14 -2.23 12.57
CA PRO A 86 -20.36 -2.07 11.80
C PRO A 86 -21.52 -2.17 12.80
N ASP A 87 -22.36 -1.14 12.85
CA ASP A 87 -23.67 -1.23 13.47
C ASP A 87 -24.46 -2.34 12.76
N ASP A 88 -25.10 -3.19 13.55
CA ASP A 88 -25.64 -4.49 13.15
C ASP A 88 -26.66 -4.38 12.01
N ALA A 89 -26.36 -5.02 10.87
CA ALA A 89 -27.37 -5.49 9.94
C ALA A 89 -26.91 -6.82 9.31
N THR A 90 -27.38 -7.89 9.93
CA THR A 90 -27.36 -9.31 9.54
C THR A 90 -27.47 -9.59 8.03
N GLY A 91 -26.66 -10.55 7.55
CA GLY A 91 -27.18 -11.56 6.61
C GLY A 91 -26.28 -12.03 5.46
N LEU A 92 -25.51 -13.09 5.71
CA LEU A 92 -25.20 -14.23 4.82
C LEU A 92 -24.21 -14.08 3.65
N GLY A 93 -23.17 -14.93 3.72
CA GLY A 93 -22.70 -15.72 2.57
C GLY A 93 -21.35 -15.30 1.96
N GLY A 94 -20.30 -16.05 2.28
CA GLY A 94 -18.94 -15.83 1.78
C GLY A 94 -18.74 -16.15 0.29
N VAL A 95 -17.57 -15.76 -0.25
CA VAL A 95 -16.43 -16.63 -0.62
C VAL A 95 -15.28 -15.67 -0.98
N ALA A 96 -14.09 -15.95 -0.44
CA ALA A 96 -12.84 -15.26 -0.77
C ALA A 96 -12.35 -15.65 -2.17
N THR A 97 -11.74 -14.72 -2.92
CA THR A 97 -10.55 -14.99 -3.78
C THR A 97 -9.88 -13.65 -4.14
N GLU A 98 -8.56 -13.71 -4.18
CA GLU A 98 -7.54 -12.68 -4.41
C GLU A 98 -7.77 -11.69 -5.57
N GLY A 99 -7.14 -10.52 -5.42
CA GLY A 99 -7.01 -9.50 -6.47
C GLY A 99 -6.21 -8.29 -5.99
N ASP A 100 -4.94 -8.53 -5.69
CA ASP A 100 -3.82 -7.59 -5.64
C ASP A 100 -3.98 -6.36 -6.57
N ILE A 101 -3.84 -5.12 -6.05
CA ILE A 101 -2.86 -4.10 -6.50
C ILE A 101 -2.74 -2.98 -5.44
N THR A 102 -1.64 -2.94 -4.71
CA THR A 102 -1.15 -1.79 -3.92
C THR A 102 -0.16 -0.97 -4.76
N PRO A 103 -0.27 0.38 -4.84
CA PRO A 103 0.86 1.19 -5.27
C PRO A 103 1.58 1.80 -4.06
N SER A 104 2.84 1.40 -3.94
CA SER A 104 3.98 2.08 -3.34
C SER A 104 3.74 3.51 -2.83
N SER A 105 4.17 3.73 -1.59
CA SER A 105 4.54 5.06 -1.10
C SER A 105 5.95 4.95 -0.53
N GLU A 106 6.93 5.35 -1.34
CA GLU A 106 8.30 5.63 -0.90
C GLU A 106 8.34 7.10 -0.41
N PRO A 107 8.92 7.42 0.76
CA PRO A 107 9.12 8.81 1.18
C PRO A 107 10.40 9.38 0.55
N LEU A 108 10.25 10.46 -0.22
CA LEU A 108 11.34 11.22 -0.85
C LEU A 108 11.95 12.23 0.16
N PRO A 109 13.25 12.60 0.08
CA PRO A 109 13.88 13.57 1.00
C PRO A 109 13.35 15.00 0.81
N PRO A 110 13.54 15.92 1.78
CA PRO A 110 13.04 17.28 1.67
C PRO A 110 13.87 18.07 0.65
N ALA A 111 13.23 18.57 -0.41
CA ALA A 111 13.78 19.52 -1.36
C ALA A 111 13.20 20.93 -1.09
N PRO A 112 13.94 22.00 -1.44
CA PRO A 112 13.80 23.33 -0.86
C PRO A 112 12.57 24.09 -1.34
N GLU A 113 12.16 25.07 -0.53
CA GLU A 113 11.04 25.96 -0.75
C GLU A 113 11.10 26.67 -2.12
N GLY A 114 10.03 26.53 -2.89
CA GLY A 114 9.82 27.23 -4.16
C GLY A 114 8.79 26.52 -5.03
N GLU A 115 7.63 27.17 -5.20
CA GLU A 115 6.52 26.83 -6.12
C GLU A 115 5.45 25.87 -5.57
N CYS A 116 4.19 26.33 -5.60
CA CYS A 116 2.98 25.63 -5.16
C CYS A 116 2.67 24.38 -6.01
N ASN A 117 3.48 23.34 -5.86
CA ASN A 117 3.30 22.01 -6.46
C ASN A 117 2.97 20.95 -5.40
N ALA A 118 2.44 21.36 -4.23
CA ALA A 118 2.09 20.45 -3.15
C ALA A 118 0.86 19.60 -3.51
N VAL A 119 1.08 18.51 -4.23
CA VAL A 119 0.05 17.50 -4.51
C VAL A 119 -0.25 16.75 -3.22
N SER A 120 -1.45 16.94 -2.66
CA SER A 120 -1.91 16.19 -1.49
C SER A 120 -2.34 14.77 -1.91
N ARG A 121 -1.77 13.73 -1.29
CA ARG A 121 -2.12 12.33 -1.56
C ARG A 121 -3.42 11.96 -0.85
N VAL A 122 -4.37 11.38 -1.58
CA VAL A 122 -5.66 10.90 -1.04
C VAL A 122 -5.87 9.44 -1.46
N THR A 123 -6.18 8.58 -0.50
CA THR A 123 -6.46 7.14 -0.73
C THR A 123 -7.96 6.88 -0.63
N PHE A 124 -8.57 6.31 -1.67
CA PHE A 124 -9.99 5.94 -1.70
C PHE A 124 -10.17 4.42 -1.67
N ARG A 125 -11.12 3.94 -0.87
CA ARG A 125 -11.60 2.56 -0.90
C ARG A 125 -13.00 2.54 -1.49
N LEU A 126 -13.11 2.12 -2.75
CA LEU A 126 -14.39 2.14 -3.48
C LEU A 126 -15.04 0.76 -3.42
N PRO A 127 -16.37 0.67 -3.20
CA PRO A 127 -17.11 -0.57 -3.42
C PRO A 127 -16.91 -1.11 -4.84
N PRO A 128 -16.92 -2.43 -5.06
CA PRO A 128 -16.52 -3.05 -6.33
C PRO A 128 -17.35 -2.57 -7.53
N HIS A 129 -18.66 -2.42 -7.34
CA HIS A 129 -19.57 -1.91 -8.37
C HIS A 129 -19.24 -0.47 -8.82
N LEU A 130 -18.68 0.34 -7.91
CA LEU A 130 -18.35 1.73 -8.19
C LEU A 130 -16.99 1.83 -8.91
N LYS A 131 -16.01 1.01 -8.53
CA LYS A 131 -14.74 0.84 -9.25
C LYS A 131 -14.97 0.48 -10.73
N SER A 132 -15.78 -0.54 -11.03
CA SER A 132 -16.05 -0.95 -12.41
C SER A 132 -16.72 0.16 -13.25
N ARG A 133 -17.62 0.94 -12.64
CA ARG A 133 -18.27 2.08 -13.33
C ARG A 133 -17.27 3.20 -13.65
N VAL A 134 -16.35 3.48 -12.73
CA VAL A 134 -15.28 4.48 -12.90
C VAL A 134 -14.32 4.04 -14.01
N GLU A 135 -13.85 2.79 -13.99
CA GLU A 135 -12.97 2.24 -15.01
C GLU A 135 -13.62 2.28 -16.41
N GLY A 136 -14.90 1.89 -16.50
CA GLY A 136 -15.64 1.98 -17.76
C GLY A 136 -15.82 3.42 -18.24
N ALA A 137 -16.05 4.38 -17.34
CA ALA A 137 -16.18 5.78 -17.69
C ALA A 137 -14.85 6.40 -18.14
N ALA A 138 -13.74 6.04 -17.49
CA ALA A 138 -12.40 6.44 -17.89
C ALA A 138 -12.05 5.87 -19.29
N GLY A 139 -12.35 4.58 -19.52
CA GLY A 139 -12.12 3.91 -20.80
C GLY A 139 -12.84 4.55 -21.98
N ARG A 140 -14.12 4.93 -21.81
CA ARG A 140 -14.88 5.65 -22.86
C ARG A 140 -14.27 7.01 -23.22
N ASN A 141 -13.66 7.68 -22.25
CA ASN A 141 -13.00 8.97 -22.44
C ASN A 141 -11.52 8.84 -22.88
N ARG A 142 -11.01 7.61 -23.02
CA ARG A 142 -9.58 7.32 -23.29
C ARG A 142 -8.65 8.02 -22.28
N LEU A 143 -9.08 8.14 -21.03
CA LEU A 143 -8.32 8.72 -19.94
C LEU A 143 -7.90 7.64 -18.94
N SER A 144 -6.81 7.87 -18.21
CA SER A 144 -6.53 7.08 -17.02
C SER A 144 -7.59 7.34 -15.95
N VAL A 145 -7.81 6.37 -15.06
CA VAL A 145 -8.76 6.52 -13.95
C VAL A 145 -8.44 7.76 -13.12
N ASN A 146 -7.17 8.01 -12.81
CA ASN A 146 -6.75 9.18 -12.04
C ASN A 146 -7.07 10.50 -12.77
N ALA A 147 -6.79 10.59 -14.08
CA ALA A 147 -7.09 11.79 -14.87
C ALA A 147 -8.60 12.03 -15.01
N TRP A 148 -9.37 10.95 -15.19
CA TRP A 148 -10.82 11.02 -15.24
C TRP A 148 -11.43 11.46 -13.90
N LEU A 149 -10.94 10.90 -12.78
CA LEU A 149 -11.37 11.28 -11.44
C LEU A 149 -11.04 12.74 -11.12
N LEU A 150 -9.83 13.21 -11.44
CA LEU A 150 -9.45 14.59 -11.22
C LEU A 150 -10.39 15.55 -11.97
N ARG A 151 -10.70 15.24 -13.24
CA ARG A 151 -11.64 16.02 -14.05
C ARG A 151 -13.07 15.98 -13.50
N ALA A 152 -13.52 14.80 -13.04
CA ALA A 152 -14.85 14.65 -12.46
C ALA A 152 -15.01 15.46 -11.17
N VAL A 153 -13.99 15.44 -10.31
CA VAL A 153 -13.96 16.22 -9.06
C VAL A 153 -13.93 17.72 -9.36
N ALA A 154 -13.06 18.17 -10.28
CA ALA A 154 -13.01 19.58 -10.69
C ALA A 154 -14.38 20.08 -11.19
N ALA A 155 -15.03 19.30 -12.07
CA ALA A 155 -16.35 19.64 -12.59
C ALA A 155 -17.43 19.67 -11.49
N ALA A 156 -17.37 18.79 -10.50
CA ALA A 156 -18.32 18.78 -9.39
C ALA A 156 -18.15 20.00 -8.47
N VAL A 157 -16.91 20.43 -8.22
CA VAL A 157 -16.62 21.63 -7.42
C VAL A 157 -17.07 22.90 -8.13
N GLU A 158 -16.77 23.05 -9.42
CA GLU A 158 -17.23 24.20 -10.23
C GLU A 158 -18.76 24.30 -10.29
N GLN A 159 -19.45 23.16 -10.37
CA GLN A 159 -20.91 23.12 -10.36
C GLN A 159 -21.49 23.61 -9.02
N ASP A 160 -20.98 23.15 -7.88
CA ASP A 160 -21.43 23.60 -6.55
C ASP A 160 -21.21 25.11 -6.37
N GLU A 161 -20.06 25.65 -6.77
CA GLU A 161 -19.80 27.10 -6.74
C GLU A 161 -20.80 27.88 -7.59
N SER A 162 -21.09 27.39 -8.80
CA SER A 162 -22.07 28.03 -9.69
C SER A 162 -23.50 28.02 -9.15
N LEU A 163 -23.87 26.99 -8.38
CA LEU A 163 -25.18 26.90 -7.73
C LEU A 163 -25.27 27.87 -6.55
N ARG A 164 -24.24 27.92 -5.69
CA ARG A 164 -24.17 28.84 -4.56
C ARG A 164 -24.16 30.31 -4.98
N ALA A 165 -23.47 30.65 -6.07
CA ALA A 165 -23.45 32.00 -6.62
C ALA A 165 -24.83 32.44 -7.11
N ARG A 166 -25.59 31.54 -7.75
CA ARG A 166 -26.97 31.83 -8.18
C ARG A 166 -27.92 32.04 -7.02
N GLU A 167 -27.79 31.29 -5.93
CA GLU A 167 -28.59 31.50 -4.71
C GLU A 167 -28.28 32.84 -4.02
N HIS A 168 -27.01 33.22 -3.94
CA HIS A 168 -26.59 34.50 -3.35
C HIS A 168 -27.06 35.70 -4.19
N GLY A 169 -26.97 35.64 -5.52
CA GLY A 169 -27.52 36.68 -6.40
C GLY A 169 -29.04 36.84 -6.28
N LYS A 170 -29.77 35.76 -5.97
CA LYS A 170 -31.22 35.78 -5.75
C LYS A 170 -31.60 36.46 -4.43
N ARG A 171 -30.76 36.33 -3.39
CA ARG A 171 -30.98 36.98 -2.07
C ARG A 171 -30.67 38.47 -2.08
N VAL A 172 -29.67 38.93 -2.85
CA VAL A 172 -29.31 40.36 -2.94
C VAL A 172 -30.38 41.19 -3.69
N ASN A 173 -31.24 40.56 -4.50
CA ASN A 173 -32.33 41.22 -5.21
C ASN A 173 -33.64 41.40 -4.40
N LEU A 174 -33.69 40.96 -3.14
CA LEU A 174 -34.75 41.41 -2.23
C LEU A 174 -34.40 42.81 -1.70
N ARG A 175 -34.65 43.83 -2.54
CA ARG A 175 -34.67 45.24 -2.11
C ARG A 175 -35.72 45.38 -1.02
N PHE A 176 -35.25 45.62 0.21
CA PHE A 176 -36.06 46.15 1.29
C PHE A 176 -36.72 47.45 0.81
N THR A 177 -38.01 47.42 0.54
CA THR A 177 -38.85 48.61 0.42
C THR A 177 -39.42 48.89 1.81
N GLY A 178 -38.66 49.60 2.64
CA GLY A 178 -39.14 50.15 3.90
C GLY A 178 -39.98 51.40 3.63
N TRP A 179 -41.22 51.38 4.08
CA TRP A 179 -42.19 52.47 3.91
C TRP A 179 -41.80 53.71 4.74
N VAL A 180 -42.05 54.89 4.18
CA VAL A 180 -41.88 56.20 4.83
C VAL A 180 -43.21 56.63 5.47
N ARG A 181 -43.11 56.96 6.77
CA ARG A 181 -44.03 57.71 7.67
C ARG A 181 -45.49 57.29 7.76
#